data_AF-A0A9J6E0U9-F1
#
_entry.id   AF-A0A9J6E0U9-F1
#
_cell.length_a   1.000
_cell.length_b   1.000
_cell.length_c   1.000
_cell.angle_alpha   90.00
_cell.angle_beta   90.00
_cell.angle_gamma   90.00
#
_symmetry.space_group_name_H-M   'P 1'
#
loop_
_entity.id
_entity.type
_entity.pdbx_description
1 polymer ?
#
loop_
_entity_poly.entity_id
_entity_poly.type
_entity_poly.pdbx_seq_one_letter_code
_entity_poly.pdbx_strand_id
1 'polypeptide(L)'
;MDQLQGNHDTVSRDAVSAQSHAEEDASWQAAKSTKKRNQEALERRRGSAGLQDQVKTGTPTFKKLPKLPPLPKDDYKIVIRPNQGLPLRNILTPTLAQAIIEACQAGIRDDHFIFRINPGSNIAILSTKYEEVANKVRLIRALVLNGRAHAVRAYAANGDDTLRGVIHGVPMNTSTKTLMAHLRFRTHGVEIITARMIGTTKSAAITIFGPTLPRTVYYYGGELRCYPFRPTIQVCKVCREKGHRADVCPHPDRPICRLCGLTNPTDGHPCSISCASCGEAHPTGDPTCKKKT
;
A
#
# COMPACT_ATOMS: atom_id res chain seq x y z
N MET A 1 -15.81 22.06 41.75
CA MET A 1 -16.65 21.98 40.55
C MET A 1 -15.74 22.30 39.37
N ASP A 2 -15.02 21.29 38.89
CA ASP A 2 -14.00 21.43 37.85
C ASP A 2 -14.60 21.12 36.48
N GLN A 3 -14.50 22.09 35.56
CA GLN A 3 -14.74 21.90 34.14
C GLN A 3 -13.41 21.54 33.47
N LEU A 4 -13.27 20.29 33.04
CA LEU A 4 -12.22 19.87 32.11
C LEU A 4 -12.75 19.99 30.68
N GLN A 5 -12.27 21.01 29.96
CA GLN A 5 -12.43 21.14 28.52
C GLN A 5 -11.59 20.07 27.80
N GLY A 6 -12.28 19.18 27.08
CA GLY A 6 -11.68 18.22 26.16
C GLY A 6 -11.20 18.93 24.90
N ASN A 7 -9.88 18.95 24.72
CA ASN A 7 -9.21 19.33 23.48
C ASN A 7 -8.76 18.06 22.74
N HIS A 8 -8.58 18.18 21.42
CA HIS A 8 -7.98 17.24 20.44
C HIS A 8 -8.93 16.42 19.57
N ASP A 9 -9.13 16.87 18.32
CA ASP A 9 -8.52 16.23 17.14
C ASP A 9 -8.92 16.97 15.84
N THR A 10 -8.21 18.04 15.52
CA THR A 10 -8.25 18.70 14.21
C THR A 10 -6.86 18.68 13.59
N VAL A 11 -6.39 17.48 13.21
CA VAL A 11 -5.31 17.38 12.23
C VAL A 11 -5.89 17.87 10.90
N SER A 12 -5.48 19.07 10.48
CA SER A 12 -5.99 19.72 9.27
C SER A 12 -5.84 18.80 8.04
N ARG A 13 -6.93 18.68 7.26
CA ARG A 13 -6.98 17.89 6.01
C ARG A 13 -5.88 18.30 5.03
N ASP A 14 -5.48 19.56 5.06
CA ASP A 14 -4.44 20.12 4.17
C ASP A 14 -3.05 19.59 4.52
N ALA A 15 -2.76 19.37 5.81
CA ALA A 15 -1.49 18.79 6.25
C ALA A 15 -1.37 17.30 5.86
N VAL A 16 -2.48 16.55 5.90
CA VAL A 16 -2.55 15.15 5.44
C VAL A 16 -2.38 15.07 3.91
N SER A 17 -2.97 16.01 3.17
CA SER A 17 -2.83 16.09 1.71
C SER A 17 -1.40 16.42 1.29
N ALA A 18 -0.77 17.43 1.91
CA ALA A 18 0.61 17.82 1.62
C ALA A 18 1.63 16.71 1.93
N GLN A 19 1.47 16.00 3.06
CA GLN A 19 2.30 14.84 3.38
C GLN A 19 2.11 13.70 2.38
N SER A 20 0.87 13.46 1.92
CA SER A 20 0.60 12.44 0.91
C SER A 20 1.23 12.75 -0.45
N HIS A 21 1.24 14.01 -0.88
CA HIS A 21 1.89 14.42 -2.12
C HIS A 21 3.42 14.30 -2.05
N ALA A 22 4.02 14.70 -0.93
CA ALA A 22 5.47 14.54 -0.72
C ALA A 22 5.88 13.05 -0.69
N GLU A 23 5.05 12.18 -0.12
CA GLU A 23 5.27 10.72 -0.15
C GLU A 23 5.12 10.14 -1.56
N GLU A 24 4.15 10.61 -2.34
CA GLU A 24 3.93 10.20 -3.74
C GLU A 24 5.09 10.60 -4.65
N ASP A 25 5.64 11.80 -4.47
CA ASP A 25 6.80 12.28 -5.22
C ASP A 25 8.09 11.57 -4.77
N ALA A 26 8.28 11.32 -3.47
CA ALA A 26 9.40 10.51 -2.99
C ALA A 26 9.33 9.07 -3.54
N SER A 27 8.14 8.48 -3.60
CA SER A 27 7.93 7.15 -4.19
C SER A 27 8.21 7.14 -5.70
N TRP A 28 7.85 8.22 -6.41
CA TRP A 28 8.18 8.38 -7.82
C TRP A 28 9.69 8.51 -8.08
N GLN A 29 10.38 9.34 -7.31
CA GLN A 29 11.84 9.47 -7.39
C GLN A 29 12.55 8.17 -7.04
N ALA A 30 12.04 7.44 -6.04
CA ALA A 30 12.52 6.11 -5.70
C ALA A 30 12.33 5.12 -6.85
N ALA A 31 11.17 5.10 -7.50
CA ALA A 31 10.88 4.23 -8.64
C ALA A 31 11.82 4.51 -9.83
N LYS A 32 12.03 5.79 -10.18
CA LYS A 32 12.99 6.19 -11.22
C LYS A 32 14.42 5.76 -10.87
N SER A 33 14.86 6.07 -9.64
CA SER A 33 16.18 5.70 -9.14
C SER A 33 16.40 4.19 -9.15
N THR A 34 15.41 3.40 -8.72
CA THR A 34 15.47 1.94 -8.78
C THR A 34 15.57 1.42 -10.21
N LYS A 35 14.77 1.94 -11.15
CA LYS A 35 14.84 1.49 -12.55
C LYS A 35 16.19 1.83 -13.20
N LYS A 36 16.70 3.05 -12.97
CA LYS A 36 18.03 3.45 -13.44
C LYS A 36 19.12 2.53 -12.89
N ARG A 37 19.09 2.24 -11.59
CA ARG A 37 20.06 1.33 -10.95
C ARG A 37 19.97 -0.11 -11.47
N ASN A 38 18.77 -0.60 -11.74
CA ASN A 38 18.57 -1.92 -12.33
C ASN A 38 19.14 -1.98 -13.75
N GLN A 39 18.97 -0.92 -14.53
CA GLN A 39 19.54 -0.80 -15.87
C GLN A 39 21.08 -0.78 -15.81
N GLU A 40 21.67 0.03 -14.93
CA GLU A 40 23.13 0.06 -14.72
C GLU A 40 23.68 -1.29 -14.23
N ALA A 41 22.96 -1.99 -13.34
CA ALA A 41 23.35 -3.32 -12.88
C ALA A 41 23.25 -4.39 -13.98
N LEU A 42 22.24 -4.30 -14.85
CA LEU A 42 22.08 -5.18 -16.01
C LEU A 42 23.18 -4.93 -17.05
N GLU A 43 23.54 -3.67 -17.30
CA GLU A 43 24.64 -3.28 -18.19
C GLU A 43 26.00 -3.79 -17.65
N ARG A 44 26.25 -3.70 -16.34
CA ARG A 44 27.44 -4.28 -15.69
C ARG A 44 27.51 -5.80 -15.82
N ARG A 45 26.37 -6.49 -15.72
CA ARG A 45 26.26 -7.95 -15.92
C ARG A 45 26.49 -8.33 -17.38
N ARG A 46 26.00 -7.55 -18.33
CA ARG A 46 26.26 -7.77 -19.77
C ARG A 46 27.72 -7.53 -20.15
N GLY A 47 28.42 -6.65 -19.45
CA GLY A 47 29.88 -6.46 -19.59
C GLY A 47 30.74 -7.58 -18.96
N SER A 48 30.12 -8.50 -18.21
CA SER A 48 30.82 -9.51 -17.39
C SER A 48 30.20 -10.91 -17.56
N ALA A 49 30.56 -11.57 -18.66
CA ALA A 49 30.49 -13.02 -18.92
C ALA A 49 29.13 -13.70 -19.25
N GLY A 50 29.18 -14.50 -20.32
CA GLY A 50 29.03 -15.98 -20.26
C GLY A 50 27.67 -16.56 -19.86
N LEU A 51 27.02 -17.24 -20.80
CA LEU A 51 25.84 -18.08 -20.63
C LEU A 51 26.05 -19.16 -19.55
N GLN A 52 25.07 -19.33 -18.65
CA GLN A 52 24.61 -20.64 -18.18
C GLN A 52 23.25 -20.51 -17.48
N ASP A 53 22.21 -21.02 -18.14
CA ASP A 53 20.87 -21.24 -17.57
C ASP A 53 20.83 -22.60 -16.85
N GLN A 54 20.27 -22.64 -15.65
CA GLN A 54 19.82 -23.90 -15.03
C GLN A 54 18.34 -23.84 -14.70
N VAL A 55 17.59 -24.72 -15.37
CA VAL A 55 16.19 -25.04 -15.14
C VAL A 55 16.07 -25.91 -13.88
N LYS A 56 15.21 -25.53 -12.94
CA LYS A 56 14.82 -26.38 -11.80
C LYS A 56 13.36 -26.82 -11.94
N THR A 57 13.16 -28.13 -11.95
CA THR A 57 11.87 -28.82 -11.97
C THR A 57 11.31 -28.96 -10.55
N GLY A 58 9.99 -28.83 -10.38
CA GLY A 58 9.30 -29.00 -9.10
C GLY A 58 7.90 -29.60 -9.27
N THR A 59 7.61 -30.60 -8.44
CA THR A 59 6.43 -31.49 -8.40
C THR A 59 5.14 -30.79 -7.95
N PRO A 60 3.94 -31.30 -8.31
CA PRO A 60 2.69 -30.58 -8.19
C PRO A 60 2.09 -30.67 -6.78
N THR A 61 1.67 -29.54 -6.24
CA THR A 61 0.83 -29.47 -5.03
C THR A 61 -0.48 -28.75 -5.32
N PHE A 62 -1.54 -29.28 -4.69
CA PHE A 62 -2.97 -28.93 -4.76
C PHE A 62 -3.32 -27.55 -5.32
N LYS A 63 -4.22 -27.56 -6.33
CA LYS A 63 -4.67 -26.41 -7.12
C LYS A 63 -5.30 -25.30 -6.24
N LYS A 64 -4.46 -24.37 -5.79
CA LYS A 64 -4.88 -23.00 -5.48
C LYS A 64 -5.40 -22.39 -6.78
N LEU A 65 -6.44 -21.56 -6.71
CA LEU A 65 -6.90 -20.70 -7.82
C LEU A 65 -5.67 -20.17 -8.59
N PRO A 66 -5.65 -20.23 -9.93
CA PRO A 66 -4.47 -19.88 -10.71
C PRO A 66 -3.97 -18.50 -10.28
N LYS A 67 -2.81 -18.45 -9.63
CA LYS A 67 -2.16 -17.17 -9.36
C LYS A 67 -1.86 -16.58 -10.72
N LEU A 68 -2.41 -15.40 -11.00
CA LEU A 68 -2.03 -14.64 -12.20
C LEU A 68 -0.51 -14.59 -12.29
N PRO A 69 0.08 -14.71 -13.50
CA PRO A 69 1.52 -14.68 -13.67
C PRO A 69 2.08 -13.39 -13.04
N PRO A 70 3.30 -13.38 -12.48
CA PRO A 70 3.87 -12.15 -11.94
C PRO A 70 3.86 -11.03 -13.01
N LEU A 71 3.67 -9.78 -12.58
CA LEU A 71 3.87 -8.63 -13.47
C LEU A 71 5.37 -8.54 -13.83
N PRO A 72 5.73 -7.97 -15.00
CA PRO A 72 7.13 -7.79 -15.37
C PRO A 72 7.93 -7.04 -14.28
N LYS A 73 9.16 -7.49 -14.04
CA LYS A 73 9.97 -6.99 -12.91
C LYS A 73 10.35 -5.52 -13.09
N ASP A 74 10.79 -5.17 -14.29
CA ASP A 74 11.37 -3.85 -14.64
C ASP A 74 10.34 -2.82 -15.12
N ASP A 75 9.06 -3.17 -15.05
CA ASP A 75 7.97 -2.25 -15.33
C ASP A 75 7.80 -1.25 -14.18
N TYR A 76 7.43 -0.03 -14.56
CA TYR A 76 6.78 0.90 -13.65
C TYR A 76 5.42 0.32 -13.27
N LYS A 77 5.21 0.15 -11.96
CA LYS A 77 3.95 -0.32 -11.40
C LYS A 77 3.23 0.87 -10.80
N ILE A 78 2.08 1.25 -11.33
CA ILE A 78 1.24 2.33 -10.80
C ILE A 78 0.05 1.71 -10.08
N VAL A 79 -0.07 2.00 -8.78
CA VAL A 79 -1.24 1.64 -7.98
C VAL A 79 -2.29 2.72 -8.16
N ILE A 80 -3.48 2.30 -8.57
CA ILE A 80 -4.66 3.16 -8.69
C ILE A 80 -5.62 2.78 -7.57
N ARG A 81 -5.94 3.78 -6.75
CA ARG A 81 -6.70 3.61 -5.52
C ARG A 81 -7.91 4.55 -5.53
N PRO A 82 -9.13 4.03 -5.49
CA PRO A 82 -10.31 4.86 -5.29
C PRO A 82 -10.32 5.50 -3.91
N ASN A 83 -10.83 6.73 -3.80
CA ASN A 83 -10.94 7.39 -2.49
C ASN A 83 -12.05 6.75 -1.66
N GLN A 84 -13.26 6.51 -2.19
CA GLN A 84 -14.30 5.66 -1.60
C GLN A 84 -15.37 5.34 -2.66
N GLY A 85 -16.27 4.40 -2.35
CA GLY A 85 -17.54 4.23 -3.08
C GLY A 85 -17.39 3.70 -4.51
N LEU A 86 -16.25 3.06 -4.81
CA LEU A 86 -16.01 2.40 -6.08
C LEU A 86 -15.58 0.94 -5.83
N PRO A 87 -16.50 -0.03 -5.94
CA PRO A 87 -16.21 -1.45 -5.77
C PRO A 87 -15.51 -2.01 -7.02
N LEU A 88 -14.19 -1.96 -7.07
CA LEU A 88 -13.42 -2.40 -8.24
C LEU A 88 -13.66 -3.87 -8.59
N ARG A 89 -13.94 -4.72 -7.59
CA ARG A 89 -14.29 -6.14 -7.80
C ARG A 89 -15.52 -6.36 -8.69
N ASN A 90 -16.41 -5.37 -8.79
CA ASN A 90 -17.66 -5.46 -9.56
C ASN A 90 -17.54 -4.80 -10.94
N ILE A 91 -16.37 -4.27 -11.30
CA ILE A 91 -16.12 -3.58 -12.56
C ILE A 91 -15.32 -4.49 -13.47
N LEU A 92 -15.72 -4.57 -14.74
CA LEU A 92 -14.96 -5.32 -15.74
C LEU A 92 -13.60 -4.64 -15.95
N THR A 93 -12.53 -5.44 -15.94
CA THR A 93 -11.16 -4.96 -16.15
C THR A 93 -11.02 -4.09 -17.42
N PRO A 94 -11.59 -4.45 -18.59
CA PRO A 94 -11.52 -3.61 -19.79
C PRO A 94 -12.22 -2.25 -19.62
N THR A 95 -13.38 -2.20 -18.97
CA THR A 95 -14.10 -0.94 -18.72
C THR A 95 -13.26 0.03 -17.89
N LEU A 96 -12.57 -0.49 -16.87
CA LEU A 96 -11.70 0.33 -16.04
C LEU A 96 -10.41 0.74 -16.76
N ALA A 97 -9.84 -0.14 -17.59
CA ALA A 97 -8.69 0.20 -18.44
C ALA A 97 -9.04 1.30 -19.45
N GLN A 98 -10.21 1.22 -20.08
CA GLN A 98 -10.72 2.25 -20.99
C GLN A 98 -10.86 3.60 -20.29
N ALA A 99 -11.45 3.63 -19.09
CA ALA A 99 -11.56 4.86 -18.30
C ALA A 99 -10.19 5.47 -17.94
N ILE A 100 -9.15 4.66 -17.77
CA ILE A 100 -7.78 5.13 -17.54
C ILE A 100 -7.19 5.76 -18.82
N ILE A 101 -7.41 5.14 -19.98
CA ILE A 101 -6.97 5.67 -21.28
C ILE A 101 -7.65 7.03 -21.55
N GLU A 102 -8.96 7.11 -21.31
CA GLU A 102 -9.75 8.34 -21.44
C GLU A 102 -9.29 9.41 -20.45
N ALA A 103 -9.03 9.06 -19.19
CA ALA A 103 -8.50 9.99 -18.19
C ALA A 103 -7.10 10.52 -18.56
N CYS A 104 -6.34 9.77 -19.36
CA CYS A 104 -5.08 10.21 -19.97
C CYS A 104 -5.27 10.96 -21.29
N GLN A 105 -6.50 11.39 -21.62
CA GLN A 105 -6.87 12.09 -22.86
C GLN A 105 -6.49 11.30 -24.13
N ALA A 106 -6.66 9.97 -24.09
CA ALA A 106 -6.23 9.05 -25.16
C ALA A 106 -4.73 9.14 -25.51
N GLY A 107 -3.91 9.73 -24.65
CA GLY A 107 -2.46 9.86 -24.84
C GLY A 107 -1.67 8.59 -24.53
N ILE A 108 -2.34 7.46 -24.30
CA ILE A 108 -1.73 6.15 -24.04
C ILE A 108 -2.47 5.08 -24.84
N ARG A 109 -1.75 4.05 -25.28
CA ARG A 109 -2.31 2.91 -26.01
C ARG A 109 -2.55 1.73 -25.05
N ASP A 110 -3.54 0.91 -25.36
CA ASP A 110 -3.92 -0.28 -24.59
C ASP A 110 -2.86 -1.39 -24.62
N ASP A 111 -2.07 -1.48 -25.69
CA ASP A 111 -0.91 -2.38 -25.82
C ASP A 111 0.33 -1.92 -25.03
N HIS A 112 0.31 -0.74 -24.42
CA HIS A 112 1.45 -0.20 -23.67
C HIS A 112 1.48 -0.61 -22.20
N PHE A 113 0.47 -1.30 -21.69
CA PHE A 113 0.40 -1.65 -20.28
C PHE A 113 -0.36 -2.96 -20.01
N ILE A 114 -0.06 -3.57 -18.86
CA ILE A 114 -0.83 -4.67 -18.29
C ILE A 114 -1.64 -4.11 -17.13
N PHE A 115 -2.96 -4.30 -17.15
CA PHE A 115 -3.86 -3.81 -16.11
C PHE A 115 -4.49 -4.95 -15.31
N ARG A 116 -4.52 -4.79 -13.97
CA ARG A 116 -5.09 -5.79 -13.05
C ARG A 116 -5.85 -5.14 -11.92
N ILE A 117 -7.02 -5.69 -11.63
CA ILE A 117 -7.75 -5.39 -10.40
C ILE A 117 -7.27 -6.37 -9.32
N ASN A 118 -6.94 -5.85 -8.13
CA ASN A 118 -6.66 -6.67 -6.96
C ASN A 118 -7.92 -6.71 -6.07
N PRO A 119 -8.76 -7.74 -6.20
CA PRO A 119 -10.04 -7.81 -5.48
C PRO A 119 -9.84 -7.86 -3.97
N GLY A 120 -8.70 -8.37 -3.50
CA GLY A 120 -8.39 -8.47 -2.08
C GLY A 120 -8.05 -7.15 -1.40
N SER A 121 -7.90 -6.02 -2.12
CA SER A 121 -7.57 -4.73 -1.50
C SER A 121 -8.28 -3.50 -2.07
N ASN A 122 -9.27 -3.70 -2.93
CA ASN A 122 -9.99 -2.64 -3.65
C ASN A 122 -9.04 -1.61 -4.29
N ILE A 123 -7.97 -2.11 -4.93
CA ILE A 123 -7.03 -1.32 -5.73
C ILE A 123 -6.87 -1.95 -7.10
N ALA A 124 -6.41 -1.17 -8.07
CA ALA A 124 -5.92 -1.65 -9.34
C ALA A 124 -4.43 -1.36 -9.51
N ILE A 125 -3.77 -2.11 -10.37
CA ILE A 125 -2.35 -1.97 -10.69
C ILE A 125 -2.21 -1.92 -12.20
N LEU A 126 -1.50 -0.90 -12.68
CA LEU A 126 -1.06 -0.76 -14.06
C LEU A 126 0.45 -1.01 -14.11
N SER A 127 0.89 -1.89 -15.01
CA SER A 127 2.30 -2.22 -15.24
C SER A 127 2.70 -1.77 -16.63
N THR A 128 3.75 -0.96 -16.75
CA THR A 128 4.24 -0.50 -18.05
C THR A 128 5.75 -0.31 -18.07
N LYS A 129 6.39 -0.68 -19.18
CA LYS A 129 7.80 -0.37 -19.40
C LYS A 129 8.04 1.11 -19.73
N TYR A 130 7.01 1.82 -20.20
CA TYR A 130 7.11 3.19 -20.72
C TYR A 130 6.94 4.23 -19.60
N GLU A 131 7.97 5.06 -19.42
CA GLU A 131 7.95 6.11 -18.40
C GLU A 131 6.86 7.16 -18.66
N GLU A 132 6.61 7.51 -19.93
CA GLU A 132 5.58 8.47 -20.30
C GLU A 132 4.18 8.00 -19.88
N VAL A 133 3.87 6.71 -20.10
CA VAL A 133 2.60 6.11 -19.68
C VAL A 133 2.48 6.13 -18.16
N ALA A 134 3.55 5.74 -17.45
CA ALA A 134 3.59 5.78 -15.99
C ALA A 134 3.35 7.20 -15.45
N ASN A 135 3.97 8.22 -16.05
CA ASN A 135 3.78 9.62 -15.69
C ASN A 135 2.33 10.08 -15.89
N LYS A 136 1.75 9.82 -17.07
CA LYS A 136 0.35 10.18 -17.39
C LYS A 136 -0.62 9.54 -16.40
N VAL A 137 -0.49 8.24 -16.17
CA VAL A 137 -1.38 7.49 -15.27
C VAL A 137 -1.25 7.97 -13.82
N ARG A 138 -0.03 8.29 -13.34
CA ARG A 138 0.20 8.81 -11.98
C ARG A 138 -0.52 10.14 -11.71
N LEU A 139 -0.75 10.94 -12.75
CA LEU A 139 -1.41 12.24 -12.63
C LEU A 139 -2.94 12.13 -12.57
N ILE A 140 -3.51 10.95 -12.81
CA ILE A 140 -4.96 10.74 -12.72
C ILE A 140 -5.43 11.05 -11.29
N ARG A 141 -6.51 11.85 -11.20
CA ARG A 141 -7.21 12.20 -9.95
C ARG A 141 -8.67 11.77 -9.92
N ALA A 142 -9.24 11.45 -11.08
CA ALA A 142 -10.58 10.90 -11.20
C ALA A 142 -10.69 9.98 -12.41
N LEU A 143 -11.58 8.99 -12.32
CA LEU A 143 -11.99 8.14 -13.42
C LEU A 143 -13.47 8.34 -13.68
N VAL A 144 -13.87 8.47 -14.94
CA VAL A 144 -15.28 8.52 -15.32
C VAL A 144 -15.73 7.10 -15.64
N LEU A 145 -16.74 6.62 -14.92
CA LEU A 145 -17.32 5.28 -15.11
C LEU A 145 -18.84 5.43 -15.11
N ASN A 146 -19.50 4.87 -16.13
CA ASN A 146 -20.96 4.96 -16.29
C ASN A 146 -21.48 6.42 -16.18
N GLY A 147 -20.75 7.37 -16.78
CA GLY A 147 -21.10 8.81 -16.75
C GLY A 147 -20.84 9.52 -15.42
N ARG A 148 -20.29 8.84 -14.40
CA ARG A 148 -20.00 9.42 -13.08
C ARG A 148 -18.50 9.51 -12.85
N ALA A 149 -18.06 10.67 -12.36
CA ALA A 149 -16.68 10.86 -11.91
C ALA A 149 -16.46 10.23 -10.54
N HIS A 150 -15.41 9.43 -10.41
CA HIS A 150 -14.96 8.81 -9.17
C HIS A 150 -13.55 9.28 -8.85
N ALA A 151 -13.37 9.90 -7.68
CA ALA A 151 -12.06 10.35 -7.23
C ALA A 151 -11.11 9.17 -6.94
N VAL A 152 -9.89 9.25 -7.45
CA VAL A 152 -8.84 8.25 -7.28
C VAL A 152 -7.50 8.90 -6.94
N ARG A 153 -6.60 8.12 -6.36
CA ARG A 153 -5.17 8.43 -6.22
C ARG A 153 -4.38 7.41 -7.01
N ALA A 154 -3.51 7.90 -7.89
CA ALA A 154 -2.59 7.08 -8.67
C ALA A 154 -1.15 7.39 -8.25
N TYR A 155 -0.39 6.37 -7.87
CA TYR A 155 0.98 6.54 -7.40
C TYR A 155 1.85 5.35 -7.79
N ALA A 156 3.15 5.56 -7.95
CA ALA A 156 4.07 4.48 -8.24
C ALA A 156 4.19 3.54 -7.04
N ALA A 157 4.12 2.23 -7.27
CA ALA A 157 4.54 1.26 -6.29
C ALA A 157 6.06 1.34 -6.14
N ASN A 158 6.54 0.99 -4.96
CA ASN A 158 7.96 0.75 -4.78
C ASN A 158 8.40 -0.40 -5.72
N GLY A 159 9.58 -0.27 -6.33
CA GLY A 159 10.11 -1.29 -7.25
C GLY A 159 10.29 -2.66 -6.59
N ASP A 160 10.46 -3.71 -7.39
CA ASP A 160 10.53 -5.09 -6.89
C ASP A 160 11.80 -5.35 -6.06
N ASP A 161 12.83 -4.50 -6.19
CA ASP A 161 14.07 -4.55 -5.39
C ASP A 161 13.98 -3.71 -4.11
N THR A 162 12.75 -3.50 -3.63
CA THR A 162 12.49 -2.82 -2.36
C THR A 162 12.02 -3.79 -1.30
N LEU A 163 12.63 -3.70 -0.13
CA LEU A 163 12.33 -4.51 1.04
C LEU A 163 11.71 -3.62 2.11
N ARG A 164 10.73 -4.17 2.84
CA ARG A 164 10.07 -3.46 3.93
C ARG A 164 10.46 -4.07 5.26
N GLY A 165 10.91 -3.22 6.17
CA GLY A 165 11.23 -3.54 7.55
C GLY A 165 10.32 -2.82 8.54
N VAL A 166 10.31 -3.32 9.78
CA VAL A 166 9.73 -2.67 10.95
C VAL A 166 10.80 -2.60 12.02
N ILE A 167 10.93 -1.43 12.63
CA ILE A 167 11.79 -1.19 13.78
C ILE A 167 10.92 -0.74 14.95
N HIS A 168 11.27 -1.21 16.14
CA HIS A 168 10.59 -0.87 17.39
C HIS A 168 11.50 0.00 18.25
N GLY A 169 10.92 0.70 19.24
CA GLY A 169 11.68 1.56 20.15
C GLY A 169 11.94 2.97 19.60
N VAL A 170 11.20 3.39 18.58
CA VAL A 170 11.26 4.76 18.05
C VAL A 170 10.30 5.64 18.86
N PRO A 171 10.69 6.87 19.27
CA PRO A 171 9.80 7.81 19.94
C PRO A 171 8.51 8.03 19.15
N MET A 172 7.38 8.08 19.86
CA MET A 172 6.08 8.38 19.26
C MET A 172 6.13 9.75 18.57
N ASN A 173 5.33 9.93 17.52
CA ASN A 173 5.24 11.17 16.75
C ASN A 173 6.57 11.64 16.11
N THR A 174 7.56 10.77 15.98
CA THR A 174 8.77 11.07 15.20
C THR A 174 8.37 11.36 13.75
N SER A 175 8.80 12.49 13.20
CA SER A 175 8.49 12.86 11.83
C SER A 175 9.25 11.99 10.81
N THR A 176 8.68 11.82 9.62
CA THR A 176 9.38 11.21 8.46
C THR A 176 10.73 11.87 8.21
N LYS A 177 10.81 13.21 8.27
CA LYS A 177 12.06 13.95 8.10
C LYS A 177 13.12 13.54 9.13
N THR A 178 12.73 13.43 10.39
CA THR A 178 13.64 13.01 11.49
C THR A 178 14.08 11.56 11.30
N LEU A 179 13.17 10.65 10.95
CA LEU A 179 13.52 9.26 10.65
C LEU A 179 14.56 9.18 9.52
N MET A 180 14.29 9.85 8.40
CA MET A 180 15.20 9.87 7.25
C MET A 180 16.56 10.49 7.61
N ALA A 181 16.57 11.55 8.43
CA ALA A 181 17.80 12.23 8.82
C ALA A 181 18.69 11.41 9.75
N HIS A 182 18.14 10.55 10.62
CA HIS A 182 18.90 9.88 11.68
C HIS A 182 18.97 8.35 11.57
N LEU A 183 18.24 7.73 10.64
CA LEU A 183 18.38 6.31 10.36
C LEU A 183 19.63 6.01 9.53
N ARG A 184 20.43 5.05 9.98
CA ARG A 184 21.64 4.60 9.30
C ARG A 184 21.69 3.07 9.24
N PHE A 185 22.34 2.56 8.19
CA PHE A 185 22.65 1.15 8.02
C PHE A 185 24.16 0.97 7.97
N ARG A 186 24.65 -0.13 8.53
CA ARG A 186 26.04 -0.59 8.33
C ARG A 186 26.14 -1.71 7.28
N THR A 187 25.01 -2.28 6.88
CA THR A 187 24.95 -3.27 5.80
C THR A 187 25.31 -2.59 4.48
N HIS A 188 26.16 -3.23 3.67
CA HIS A 188 26.57 -2.69 2.38
C HIS A 188 25.49 -2.94 1.31
N GLY A 189 25.38 -2.03 0.34
CA GLY A 189 24.44 -2.17 -0.78
C GLY A 189 22.97 -2.00 -0.40
N VAL A 190 22.68 -1.39 0.76
CA VAL A 190 21.31 -1.03 1.18
C VAL A 190 21.17 0.47 1.36
N GLU A 191 20.04 1.01 0.92
CA GLU A 191 19.72 2.43 1.03
C GLU A 191 18.30 2.64 1.53
N ILE A 192 18.10 3.64 2.37
CA ILE A 192 16.76 3.98 2.86
C ILE A 192 16.02 4.75 1.76
N ILE A 193 14.85 4.26 1.38
CA ILE A 193 13.96 4.95 0.44
C ILE A 193 13.01 5.85 1.21
N THR A 194 12.34 5.29 2.22
CA THR A 194 11.40 6.02 3.06
C THR A 194 11.30 5.37 4.43
N ALA A 195 11.02 6.15 5.45
CA ALA A 195 10.67 5.68 6.77
C ALA A 195 9.55 6.53 7.36
N ARG A 196 8.57 5.86 7.97
CA ARG A 196 7.43 6.52 8.60
C ARG A 196 6.97 5.78 9.83
N MET A 197 6.39 6.51 10.78
CA MET A 197 5.77 5.90 11.95
C MET A 197 4.57 5.02 11.56
N ILE A 198 4.37 3.95 12.33
CA ILE A 198 3.20 3.07 12.22
C ILE A 198 2.15 3.56 13.20
N GLY A 199 1.21 4.37 12.71
CA GLY A 199 0.18 4.99 13.54
C GLY A 199 0.81 5.76 14.70
N THR A 200 0.18 5.66 15.89
CA THR A 200 0.63 6.30 17.13
C THR A 200 1.52 5.38 17.99
N THR A 201 2.13 4.35 17.39
CA THR A 201 2.95 3.37 18.13
C THR A 201 4.41 3.82 18.25
N LYS A 202 5.21 3.08 19.04
CA LYS A 202 6.68 3.22 19.11
C LYS A 202 7.40 2.44 18.00
N SER A 203 6.78 2.32 16.83
CA SER A 203 7.30 1.52 15.70
C SER A 203 7.30 2.34 14.42
N ALA A 204 8.34 2.15 13.61
CA ALA A 204 8.44 2.74 12.28
C ALA A 204 8.54 1.64 11.22
N ALA A 205 7.86 1.85 10.09
CA ALA A 205 8.04 1.06 8.89
C ALA A 205 9.10 1.73 8.02
N ILE A 206 10.08 0.96 7.57
CA ILE A 206 11.15 1.42 6.69
C ILE A 206 11.05 0.67 5.37
N THR A 207 11.32 1.37 4.28
CA THR A 207 11.44 0.81 2.93
C THR A 207 12.87 1.03 2.48
N ILE A 208 13.50 -0.04 2.05
CA ILE A 208 14.93 -0.11 1.75
C ILE A 208 15.09 -0.59 0.31
N PHE A 209 15.98 0.04 -0.44
CA PHE A 209 16.51 -0.52 -1.68
C PHE A 209 17.69 -1.43 -1.35
N GLY A 210 17.72 -2.63 -1.90
CA GLY A 210 18.88 -3.50 -1.76
C GLY A 210 18.53 -4.99 -1.73
N PRO A 211 19.55 -5.86 -1.77
CA PRO A 211 19.36 -7.30 -1.94
C PRO A 211 18.87 -7.98 -0.65
N THR A 212 19.07 -7.36 0.51
CA THR A 212 18.78 -7.96 1.82
C THR A 212 18.24 -6.93 2.80
N LEU A 213 17.40 -7.40 3.72
CA LEU A 213 16.92 -6.58 4.82
C LEU A 213 17.99 -6.58 5.93
N PRO A 214 18.48 -5.42 6.38
CA PRO A 214 19.42 -5.37 7.50
C PRO A 214 18.82 -6.01 8.74
N ARG A 215 19.61 -6.80 9.47
CA ARG A 215 19.19 -7.34 10.79
C ARG A 215 19.01 -6.23 11.82
N THR A 216 19.80 -5.19 11.66
CA THR A 216 19.98 -4.11 12.62
C THR A 216 20.04 -2.78 11.88
N VAL A 217 19.48 -1.73 12.49
CA VAL A 217 19.57 -0.35 12.05
C VAL A 217 20.04 0.53 13.21
N TYR A 218 20.57 1.70 12.89
CA TYR A 218 21.00 2.67 13.89
C TYR A 218 20.11 3.90 13.83
N TYR A 219 19.56 4.31 14.96
CA TYR A 219 18.74 5.52 15.10
C TYR A 219 19.31 6.37 16.23
N TYR A 220 19.80 7.58 15.92
CA TYR A 220 20.59 8.39 16.85
C TYR A 220 21.78 7.64 17.48
N GLY A 221 22.39 6.71 16.73
CA GLY A 221 23.48 5.86 17.22
C GLY A 221 23.04 4.66 18.06
N GLY A 222 21.80 4.63 18.52
CA GLY A 222 21.22 3.47 19.21
C GLY A 222 20.94 2.32 18.25
N GLU A 223 21.29 1.11 18.66
CA GLU A 223 21.11 -0.10 17.87
C GLU A 223 19.68 -0.66 18.01
N LEU A 224 18.96 -0.78 16.90
CA LEU A 224 17.59 -1.30 16.85
C LEU A 224 17.49 -2.49 15.91
N ARG A 225 16.79 -3.54 16.33
CA ARG A 225 16.52 -4.70 15.48
C ARG A 225 15.48 -4.35 14.41
N CYS A 226 15.74 -4.78 13.18
CA CYS A 226 14.83 -4.65 12.05
C CYS A 226 14.19 -6.01 11.74
N TYR A 227 12.87 -6.01 11.67
CA TYR A 227 12.04 -7.18 11.41
C TYR A 227 11.42 -7.07 10.02
N PRO A 228 11.30 -8.17 9.26
CA PRO A 228 10.55 -8.16 8.00
C PRO A 228 9.12 -7.66 8.20
N PHE A 229 8.71 -6.69 7.40
CA PHE A 229 7.33 -6.20 7.42
C PHE A 229 6.39 -7.31 6.96
N ARG A 230 5.49 -7.75 7.84
CA ARG A 230 4.42 -8.68 7.51
C ARG A 230 3.11 -7.92 7.33
N PRO A 231 2.52 -7.92 6.13
CA PRO A 231 1.19 -7.35 5.94
C PRO A 231 0.20 -8.09 6.84
N THR A 232 -0.46 -7.37 7.74
CA THR A 232 -1.61 -7.90 8.45
C THR A 232 -2.85 -7.73 7.58
N ILE A 233 -3.76 -8.72 7.63
CA ILE A 233 -5.06 -8.62 6.98
C ILE A 233 -5.77 -7.40 7.57
N GLN A 234 -5.95 -6.37 6.76
CA GLN A 234 -6.63 -5.16 7.18
C GLN A 234 -8.13 -5.44 7.26
N VAL A 235 -8.76 -5.00 8.34
CA VAL A 235 -10.21 -4.98 8.48
C VAL A 235 -10.66 -3.54 8.31
N CYS A 236 -11.60 -3.30 7.39
CA CYS A 236 -12.11 -1.97 7.13
C CYS A 236 -12.81 -1.42 8.38
N LYS A 237 -12.49 -0.18 8.75
CA LYS A 237 -13.10 0.47 9.93
C LYS A 237 -14.53 1.00 9.69
N VAL A 238 -15.01 0.93 8.44
CA VAL A 238 -16.35 1.35 8.01
C VAL A 238 -17.23 0.12 7.80
N CYS A 239 -17.01 -0.66 6.74
CA CYS A 239 -17.86 -1.82 6.40
C CYS A 239 -17.41 -3.15 7.02
N ARG A 240 -16.33 -3.18 7.82
CA ARG A 240 -15.83 -4.38 8.53
C ARG A 240 -15.39 -5.56 7.66
N GLU A 241 -15.49 -5.47 6.33
CA GLU A 241 -14.91 -6.44 5.40
C GLU A 241 -13.38 -6.42 5.46
N LYS A 242 -12.78 -7.54 5.06
CA LYS A 242 -11.33 -7.72 5.01
C LYS A 242 -10.73 -7.19 3.73
N GLY A 243 -9.43 -6.91 3.78
CA GLY A 243 -8.61 -6.65 2.60
C GLY A 243 -8.39 -5.18 2.28
N HIS A 244 -9.28 -4.29 2.73
CA HIS A 244 -9.22 -2.87 2.38
C HIS A 244 -9.30 -1.96 3.61
N ARG A 245 -8.90 -0.69 3.43
CA ARG A 245 -8.92 0.35 4.47
C ARG A 245 -10.15 1.25 4.32
N ALA A 246 -10.49 2.01 5.36
CA ALA A 246 -11.62 2.94 5.33
C ALA A 246 -11.52 4.00 4.22
N ASP A 247 -10.30 4.47 3.92
CA ASP A 247 -10.01 5.45 2.86
C ASP A 247 -10.01 4.87 1.44
N VAL A 248 -10.47 3.62 1.28
CA VAL A 248 -10.68 2.93 0.00
C VAL A 248 -11.93 2.05 0.04
N CYS A 249 -12.82 2.31 1.00
CA CYS A 249 -13.96 1.45 1.25
C CYS A 249 -14.89 1.43 0.02
N PRO A 250 -15.27 0.25 -0.49
CA PRO A 250 -16.20 0.13 -1.60
C PRO A 250 -17.64 0.50 -1.20
N HIS A 251 -17.96 0.45 0.10
CA HIS A 251 -19.30 0.65 0.66
C HIS A 251 -19.27 1.66 1.83
N PRO A 252 -18.87 2.91 1.57
CA PRO A 252 -18.79 3.94 2.62
C PRO A 252 -20.16 4.32 3.20
N ASP A 253 -21.22 4.10 2.42
CA ASP A 253 -22.63 4.32 2.72
C ASP A 253 -23.27 3.24 3.62
N ARG A 254 -22.51 2.18 3.92
CA ARG A 254 -22.95 1.07 4.78
C ARG A 254 -22.02 0.88 5.98
N PRO A 255 -21.85 1.89 6.86
CA PRO A 255 -21.07 1.72 8.07
C PRO A 255 -21.64 0.59 8.94
N ILE A 256 -20.75 -0.21 9.51
CA ILE A 256 -21.09 -1.28 10.44
C ILE A 256 -20.46 -0.94 11.80
N CYS A 257 -21.25 -1.02 12.85
CA CYS A 257 -20.81 -0.77 14.21
C CYS A 257 -19.62 -1.69 14.57
N ARG A 258 -18.56 -1.10 15.13
CA ARG A 258 -17.32 -1.83 15.46
C ARG A 258 -17.50 -2.81 16.63
N LEU A 259 -18.50 -2.55 17.47
CA LEU A 259 -18.73 -3.26 18.71
C LEU A 259 -19.80 -4.34 18.57
N CYS A 260 -20.95 -4.04 17.96
CA CYS A 260 -22.09 -4.96 17.86
C CYS A 260 -22.36 -5.50 16.45
N GLY A 261 -21.74 -4.95 15.41
CA GLY A 261 -21.97 -5.38 14.03
C GLY A 261 -23.27 -4.87 13.39
N LEU A 262 -24.02 -3.97 14.05
CA LEU A 262 -25.21 -3.35 13.48
C LEU A 262 -24.86 -2.53 12.22
N THR A 263 -25.61 -2.72 11.14
CA THR A 263 -25.51 -1.95 9.90
C THR A 263 -26.21 -0.59 10.04
N ASN A 264 -25.58 0.46 9.52
CA ASN A 264 -26.07 1.85 9.58
C ASN A 264 -26.53 2.27 10.98
N PRO A 265 -25.68 2.10 12.01
CA PRO A 265 -26.04 2.48 13.37
C PRO A 265 -26.26 3.99 13.44
N THR A 266 -27.28 4.41 14.17
CA THR A 266 -27.43 5.81 14.58
C THR A 266 -26.38 6.16 15.62
N ASP A 267 -26.03 7.45 15.70
CA ASP A 267 -25.15 7.95 16.75
C ASP A 267 -25.77 7.66 18.12
N GLY A 268 -24.99 7.05 19.02
CA GLY A 268 -25.46 6.65 20.35
C GLY A 268 -26.42 5.47 20.39
N HIS A 269 -26.54 4.65 19.33
CA HIS A 269 -27.40 3.46 19.35
C HIS A 269 -27.07 2.54 20.55
N PRO A 270 -28.08 1.88 21.14
CA PRO A 270 -27.87 0.86 22.16
C PRO A 270 -26.97 -0.24 21.60
N CYS A 271 -25.81 -0.43 22.22
CA CYS A 271 -24.75 -1.25 21.67
C CYS A 271 -24.26 -2.28 22.69
N SER A 272 -24.56 -3.55 22.44
CA SER A 272 -23.98 -4.68 23.16
C SER A 272 -22.81 -5.24 22.37
N ILE A 273 -21.63 -5.36 22.98
CA ILE A 273 -20.43 -5.87 22.31
C ILE A 273 -20.68 -7.32 21.89
N SER A 274 -20.55 -7.61 20.60
CA SER A 274 -20.63 -8.95 20.04
C SER A 274 -19.75 -9.06 18.79
N CYS A 275 -18.98 -10.15 18.70
CA CYS A 275 -18.12 -10.40 17.56
C CYS A 275 -18.93 -10.91 16.37
N ALA A 276 -18.90 -10.21 15.24
CA ALA A 276 -19.55 -10.67 14.00
C ALA A 276 -18.96 -12.00 13.47
N SER A 277 -17.76 -12.39 13.89
CA SER A 277 -17.12 -13.64 13.46
C SER A 277 -17.44 -14.86 14.32
N CYS A 278 -17.66 -14.70 15.63
CA CYS A 278 -17.91 -15.83 16.54
C CYS A 278 -19.14 -15.68 17.44
N GLY A 279 -19.74 -14.50 17.54
CA GLY A 279 -20.88 -14.19 18.42
C GLY A 279 -20.52 -13.85 19.86
N GLU A 280 -19.27 -14.04 20.29
CA GLU A 280 -18.83 -13.82 21.68
C GLU A 280 -18.67 -12.33 22.04
N ALA A 281 -18.62 -12.03 23.35
CA ALA A 281 -18.58 -10.68 23.93
C ALA A 281 -17.22 -9.99 23.80
N HIS A 282 -16.74 -9.83 22.57
CA HIS A 282 -15.55 -9.05 22.24
C HIS A 282 -15.74 -8.36 20.87
N PRO A 283 -15.01 -7.27 20.57
CA PRO A 283 -15.15 -6.59 19.29
C PRO A 283 -14.72 -7.50 18.13
N THR A 284 -15.28 -7.25 16.96
CA THR A 284 -14.86 -7.97 15.74
C THR A 284 -13.39 -7.65 15.43
N GLY A 285 -12.59 -8.65 15.10
CA GLY A 285 -11.15 -8.49 14.84
C GLY A 285 -10.26 -8.37 16.07
N ASP A 286 -10.79 -8.67 17.27
CA ASP A 286 -10.00 -8.84 18.48
C ASP A 286 -8.90 -9.91 18.28
N PRO A 287 -7.64 -9.65 18.71
CA PRO A 287 -6.55 -10.62 18.60
C PRO A 287 -6.82 -11.96 19.28
N THR A 288 -7.68 -11.97 20.30
CA THR A 288 -8.06 -13.14 21.09
C THR A 288 -9.20 -13.96 20.46
N CYS A 289 -9.81 -13.47 19.38
CA CYS A 289 -10.90 -14.15 18.69
C CYS A 289 -10.42 -15.49 18.09
N LYS A 290 -11.05 -16.59 18.54
CA LYS A 290 -10.76 -17.95 18.06
C LYS A 290 -11.13 -18.15 16.58
N LYS A 291 -12.09 -17.39 16.03
CA LYS A 291 -12.54 -17.44 14.63
C LYS A 291 -12.02 -16.27 13.78
N LYS A 292 -10.75 -15.91 13.91
CA LYS A 292 -10.12 -14.83 13.13
C LYS A 292 -9.95 -15.14 11.62
N THR A 293 -10.93 -15.74 10.96
CA THR A 293 -10.92 -16.05 9.52
C THR A 293 -11.11 -14.81 8.69
#